data_AF-C8VVU6-F1
#
_entry.id   AF-C8VVU6-F1
#
_cell.length_a   1.000
_cell.length_b   1.000
_cell.length_c   1.000
_cell.angle_alpha   90.00
_cell.angle_beta   90.00
_cell.angle_gamma   90.00
#
_symmetry.space_group_name_H-M   'P 1'
#
loop_
_entity.id
_entity.type
_entity.pdbx_description
1 polymer ?
#
loop_
_entity_poly.entity_id
_entity_poly.type
_entity_poly.pdbx_seq_one_letter_code
_entity_poly.pdbx_strand_id
1 'polypeptide(L)'
;MAKKLLDNAVKEWRNNRVHLTVASILGHFGAIQTSDKISTKIFDAIKRFEKERIAQNNGIKEVDIIKLFKPLGIEKDQIDAALLSTLDSYGGDRGFTAHSSAKTHQPIDPRTELRTVEIILDGLKDFDAEIIKLIS
;
A
#
# COMPACT_ATOMS: atom_id res chain seq x y z
N MET A 1 -9.02 -0.75 -37.64
CA MET A 1 -8.35 0.42 -37.02
C MET A 1 -8.36 0.35 -35.49
N ALA A 2 -9.52 0.28 -34.84
CA ALA A 2 -9.64 0.20 -33.38
C ALA A 2 -8.89 -0.99 -32.73
N LYS A 3 -8.98 -2.20 -33.31
CA LYS A 3 -8.25 -3.38 -32.82
C LYS A 3 -6.73 -3.18 -32.83
N LYS A 4 -6.16 -2.58 -33.89
CA LYS A 4 -4.72 -2.30 -33.98
C LYS A 4 -4.27 -1.27 -32.93
N LEU A 5 -5.11 -0.29 -32.64
CA LEU A 5 -4.88 0.66 -31.54
C LEU A 5 -4.89 -0.05 -30.19
N LEU A 6 -5.85 -0.95 -29.96
CA LEU A 6 -5.92 -1.77 -28.75
C LEU A 6 -4.69 -2.67 -28.61
N ASP A 7 -4.31 -3.40 -29.66
CA ASP A 7 -3.15 -4.29 -29.65
C ASP A 7 -1.86 -3.51 -29.37
N ASN A 8 -1.72 -2.31 -29.92
CA ASN A 8 -0.61 -1.41 -29.60
C ASN A 8 -0.69 -0.94 -28.15
N ALA A 9 -1.84 -0.50 -27.66
CA ALA A 9 -2.01 -0.07 -26.27
C ALA A 9 -1.68 -1.20 -25.27
N VAL A 10 -2.05 -2.44 -25.58
CA VAL A 10 -1.72 -3.63 -24.76
C VAL A 10 -0.21 -3.93 -24.79
N LYS A 11 0.46 -3.73 -25.93
CA LYS A 11 1.92 -3.86 -26.02
C LYS A 11 2.63 -2.77 -25.22
N GLU A 12 2.17 -1.53 -25.34
CA GLU A 12 2.66 -0.36 -24.59
C GLU A 12 2.48 -0.54 -23.09
N TRP A 13 1.33 -1.08 -22.68
CA TRP A 13 1.04 -1.50 -21.30
C TRP A 13 2.05 -2.52 -20.77
N ARG A 14 2.32 -3.58 -21.55
CA ARG A 14 3.32 -4.61 -21.18
C ARG A 14 4.74 -4.05 -21.05
N ASN A 15 5.00 -2.92 -21.69
CA ASN A 15 6.30 -2.23 -21.68
C ASN A 15 6.34 -1.04 -20.71
N ASN A 16 5.46 -1.01 -19.69
CA ASN A 16 5.38 0.02 -18.64
C ASN A 16 5.09 1.46 -19.10
N ARG A 17 4.68 1.69 -20.36
CA ARG A 17 4.37 3.06 -20.85
C ARG A 17 3.08 3.63 -20.26
N VAL A 18 2.23 2.77 -19.70
CA VAL A 18 1.07 3.14 -18.90
C VAL A 18 1.40 2.81 -17.45
N HIS A 19 1.32 3.81 -16.57
CA HIS A 19 1.67 3.66 -15.15
C HIS A 19 0.73 2.63 -14.50
N LEU A 20 1.28 1.45 -14.16
CA LEU A 20 0.54 0.30 -13.62
C LEU A 20 -0.38 0.71 -12.46
N THR A 21 0.13 1.54 -11.55
CA THR A 21 -0.62 2.06 -10.39
C THR A 21 -1.94 2.72 -10.74
N VAL A 22 -2.02 3.55 -11.78
CA VAL A 22 -3.26 4.27 -12.12
C VAL A 22 -4.34 3.28 -12.59
N ALA A 23 -3.93 2.28 -13.34
CA ALA A 23 -4.87 1.30 -13.86
C ALA A 23 -5.19 0.17 -12.85
N SER A 24 -4.26 -0.16 -11.94
CA SER A 24 -4.57 -0.95 -10.75
C SER A 24 -5.62 -0.25 -9.88
N ILE A 25 -5.48 1.06 -9.64
CA ILE A 25 -6.47 1.87 -8.92
C ILE A 25 -7.83 1.81 -9.65
N LEU A 26 -7.87 2.03 -10.96
CA LEU A 26 -9.10 1.94 -11.75
C LEU A 26 -9.76 0.56 -11.65
N GLY A 27 -8.97 -0.52 -11.78
CA GLY A 27 -9.45 -1.90 -11.68
C GLY A 27 -9.97 -2.23 -10.29
N HIS A 28 -9.30 -1.74 -9.24
CA HIS A 28 -9.67 -1.98 -7.84
C HIS A 28 -11.01 -1.33 -7.46
N PHE A 29 -11.31 -0.14 -7.98
CA PHE A 29 -12.52 0.60 -7.62
C PHE A 29 -13.76 0.30 -8.48
N GLY A 30 -13.62 -0.56 -9.51
CA GLY A 30 -14.62 -1.49 -10.08
C GLY A 30 -15.92 -0.95 -10.69
N ALA A 31 -16.44 0.20 -10.27
CA ALA A 31 -17.66 0.80 -10.75
C ALA A 31 -17.43 2.30 -10.96
N ILE A 32 -17.26 2.69 -12.21
CA ILE A 32 -17.20 4.08 -12.62
C ILE A 32 -18.26 4.27 -13.70
N GLN A 33 -19.09 5.30 -13.58
CA GLN A 33 -20.21 5.54 -14.48
C GLN A 33 -19.74 5.59 -15.93
N THR A 34 -20.37 4.78 -16.80
CA THR A 34 -19.85 4.48 -18.13
C THR A 34 -19.87 5.66 -19.08
N SER A 35 -20.72 6.66 -18.85
CA SER A 35 -20.85 7.89 -19.65
C SER A 35 -19.70 8.89 -19.51
N ASP A 36 -18.89 8.80 -18.44
CA ASP A 36 -17.90 9.83 -18.15
C ASP A 36 -16.61 9.71 -18.96
N LYS A 37 -15.95 10.86 -19.16
CA LYS A 37 -14.60 10.93 -19.75
C LYS A 37 -13.62 10.12 -18.91
N ILE A 38 -12.71 9.41 -19.56
CA ILE A 38 -11.67 8.58 -18.91
C ILE A 38 -10.89 9.36 -17.84
N SER A 39 -10.58 10.63 -18.08
CA SER A 39 -9.91 11.50 -17.09
C SER A 39 -10.71 11.63 -15.80
N THR A 40 -12.02 11.89 -15.89
CA THR A 40 -12.91 11.97 -14.73
C THR A 40 -12.90 10.66 -13.95
N LYS A 41 -12.93 9.53 -14.68
CA LYS A 41 -12.87 8.19 -14.09
C LYS A 41 -11.60 7.96 -13.27
N ILE A 42 -10.45 8.36 -13.82
CA ILE A 42 -9.15 8.28 -13.13
C ILE A 42 -9.17 9.14 -11.87
N PHE A 43 -9.59 10.41 -11.97
CA PHE A 43 -9.60 11.31 -10.82
C PHE A 43 -10.53 10.84 -9.71
N ASP A 44 -11.70 10.29 -10.04
CA ASP A 44 -12.63 9.76 -9.04
C ASP A 44 -12.04 8.53 -8.33
N ALA A 45 -11.38 7.64 -9.07
CA ALA A 45 -10.72 6.48 -8.47
C ALA A 45 -9.55 6.89 -7.55
N ILE A 46 -8.78 7.91 -7.93
CA ILE A 46 -7.72 8.50 -7.08
C ILE A 46 -8.33 9.11 -5.80
N LYS A 47 -9.38 9.94 -5.93
CA LYS A 47 -10.05 10.54 -4.77
C LYS A 47 -10.63 9.49 -3.82
N ARG A 48 -11.17 8.40 -4.36
CA ARG A 48 -11.65 7.26 -3.56
C ARG A 48 -10.50 6.55 -2.87
N PHE A 49 -9.37 6.33 -3.54
CA PHE A 49 -8.17 5.80 -2.91
C PHE A 49 -7.71 6.66 -1.73
N GLU A 50 -7.56 7.97 -1.95
CA GLU A 50 -7.16 8.92 -0.90
C GLU A 50 -8.12 8.87 0.30
N LYS A 51 -9.43 8.89 0.03
CA LYS A 51 -10.45 8.90 1.08
C LYS A 51 -10.62 7.57 1.81
N GLU A 52 -10.60 6.45 1.10
CA GLU A 52 -10.92 5.12 1.65
C GLU A 52 -9.69 4.36 2.14
N ARG A 53 -8.50 4.65 1.60
CA ARG A 53 -7.27 3.90 1.91
C ARG A 53 -6.26 4.74 2.69
N ILE A 54 -5.99 5.98 2.26
CA ILE A 54 -5.02 6.84 2.96
C ILE A 54 -5.64 7.41 4.24
N ALA A 55 -6.78 8.10 4.13
CA ALA A 55 -7.39 8.81 5.26
C ALA A 55 -7.96 7.88 6.35
N GLN A 56 -8.22 6.60 6.02
CA GLN A 56 -8.74 5.61 6.97
C GLN A 56 -7.66 4.61 7.43
N ASN A 57 -6.40 4.81 7.03
CA ASN A 57 -5.32 3.98 7.55
C ASN A 57 -5.03 4.35 9.01
N ASN A 58 -5.23 3.40 9.92
CA ASN A 58 -5.11 3.62 11.37
C ASN A 58 -3.87 2.95 11.97
N GLY A 59 -2.98 2.40 11.14
CA GLY A 59 -1.90 1.61 11.68
C GLY A 59 -0.86 1.21 10.66
N ILE A 60 0.02 0.37 11.17
CA ILE A 60 1.21 -0.13 10.49
C ILE A 60 1.21 -1.65 10.47
N LYS A 61 0.08 -2.31 10.77
CA LYS A 61 0.00 -3.77 10.78
C LYS A 61 0.09 -4.32 9.36
N GLU A 62 0.35 -5.62 9.23
CA GLU A 62 0.38 -6.28 7.91
C GLU A 62 -0.88 -5.95 7.09
N VAL A 63 -2.05 -6.04 7.73
CA VAL A 63 -3.34 -5.76 7.08
C VAL A 63 -3.45 -4.32 6.57
N ASP A 64 -2.82 -3.36 7.25
CA ASP A 64 -2.86 -1.94 6.91
C ASP A 64 -1.95 -1.66 5.71
N ILE A 65 -0.75 -2.25 5.70
CA ILE A 65 0.19 -2.19 4.57
C ILE A 65 -0.47 -2.82 3.32
N ILE A 66 -1.02 -4.03 3.43
CA ILE A 66 -1.67 -4.69 2.29
C ILE A 66 -2.86 -3.87 1.77
N LYS A 67 -3.68 -3.29 2.65
CA LYS A 67 -4.80 -2.43 2.26
C LYS A 67 -4.35 -1.19 1.49
N LEU A 68 -3.17 -0.66 1.80
CA LEU A 68 -2.63 0.54 1.16
C LEU A 68 -2.00 0.23 -0.20
N PHE A 69 -1.20 -0.84 -0.29
CA PHE A 69 -0.37 -1.13 -1.45
C PHE A 69 -1.05 -2.03 -2.50
N LYS A 70 -2.00 -2.88 -2.10
CA LYS A 70 -2.74 -3.73 -3.06
C LYS A 70 -3.48 -2.93 -4.15
N PRO A 71 -4.23 -1.86 -3.83
CA PRO A 71 -4.88 -1.04 -4.86
C PRO A 71 -3.89 -0.35 -5.81
N LEU A 72 -2.61 -0.22 -5.40
CA LEU A 72 -1.53 0.34 -6.22
C LEU A 72 -0.89 -0.70 -7.16
N GLY A 73 -1.33 -1.96 -7.08
CA GLY A 73 -0.82 -3.06 -7.91
C GLY A 73 0.33 -3.85 -7.29
N ILE A 74 0.59 -3.68 -5.99
CA ILE A 74 1.61 -4.43 -5.25
C ILE A 74 0.90 -5.51 -4.44
N GLU A 75 1.11 -6.77 -4.82
CA GLU A 75 0.55 -7.92 -4.10
C GLU A 75 1.39 -8.29 -2.88
N LYS A 76 0.78 -9.01 -1.92
CA LYS A 76 1.42 -9.36 -0.64
C LYS A 76 2.75 -10.10 -0.81
N ASP A 77 2.82 -11.00 -1.80
CA ASP A 77 4.00 -11.81 -2.09
C ASP A 77 5.19 -10.99 -2.66
N GLN A 78 4.94 -9.73 -3.02
CA GLN A 78 5.97 -8.78 -3.43
C GLN A 78 6.50 -7.93 -2.27
N ILE A 79 6.02 -8.17 -1.04
CA ILE A 79 6.45 -7.46 0.17
C ILE A 79 7.24 -8.44 1.05
N ASP A 80 8.36 -7.98 1.60
CA ASP A 80 9.18 -8.79 2.51
C ASP A 80 8.35 -9.30 3.70
N ALA A 81 8.31 -10.63 3.86
CA ALA A 81 7.51 -11.28 4.87
C ALA A 81 8.02 -11.02 6.31
N ALA A 82 9.33 -10.81 6.50
CA ALA A 82 9.90 -10.47 7.79
C ALA A 82 9.54 -9.03 8.19
N LEU A 83 9.53 -8.09 7.23
CA LEU A 83 9.04 -6.73 7.43
C LEU A 83 7.57 -6.74 7.87
N LEU A 84 6.70 -7.45 7.13
CA LEU A 84 5.28 -7.57 7.46
C LEU A 84 5.06 -8.15 8.87
N SER A 85 5.78 -9.22 9.22
CA SER A 85 5.70 -9.84 10.55
C SER A 85 6.16 -8.90 11.67
N THR A 86 7.23 -8.13 11.42
CA THR A 86 7.77 -7.17 12.40
C THR A 86 6.79 -6.02 12.64
N LEU A 87 6.20 -5.51 11.55
CA LEU A 87 5.19 -4.46 11.55
C LEU A 87 3.90 -4.88 12.28
N ASP A 88 3.42 -6.10 12.04
CA ASP A 88 2.23 -6.64 12.72
C ASP A 88 2.47 -6.82 14.22
N SER A 89 3.62 -7.38 14.60
CA SER A 89 4.00 -7.58 16.01
C SER A 89 4.11 -6.24 16.74
N TYR A 90 4.83 -5.27 16.16
CA TYR A 90 5.01 -3.95 16.75
C TYR A 90 3.69 -3.16 16.84
N GLY A 91 2.83 -3.24 15.82
CA GLY A 91 1.49 -2.65 15.85
C GLY A 91 0.56 -3.32 16.87
N GLY A 92 0.72 -4.63 17.08
CA GLY A 92 0.05 -5.41 18.13
C GLY A 92 0.46 -4.95 19.53
N ASP A 93 1.77 -4.87 19.78
CA ASP A 93 2.34 -4.47 21.07
C ASP A 93 1.96 -3.03 21.44
N ARG A 94 1.93 -2.11 20.47
CA ARG A 94 1.47 -0.73 20.70
C ARG A 94 -0.03 -0.66 20.97
N GLY A 95 -0.85 -1.41 20.23
CA GLY A 95 -2.29 -1.49 20.47
C GLY A 95 -2.62 -2.08 21.85
N PHE A 96 -1.90 -3.13 22.24
CA PHE A 96 -2.03 -3.76 23.55
C PHE A 96 -1.59 -2.81 24.67
N THR A 97 -0.45 -2.13 24.51
CA THR A 97 0.05 -1.12 25.47
C THR A 97 -0.93 0.04 25.62
N ALA A 98 -1.50 0.55 24.52
CA ALA A 98 -2.48 1.64 24.56
C ALA A 98 -3.76 1.24 25.30
N HIS A 99 -4.32 0.07 25.00
CA HIS A 99 -5.50 -0.46 25.70
C HIS A 99 -5.23 -0.87 27.15
N SER A 100 -4.02 -1.33 27.44
CA SER A 100 -3.61 -1.81 28.77
C SER A 100 -2.98 -0.73 29.63
N SER A 101 -2.74 0.48 29.12
CA SER A 101 -2.18 1.62 29.87
C SER A 101 -2.98 2.01 31.12
N ALA A 102 -4.23 1.54 31.24
CA ALA A 102 -5.05 1.64 32.46
C ALA A 102 -4.68 0.62 33.56
N LYS A 103 -3.85 -0.39 33.28
CA LYS A 103 -3.36 -1.41 34.21
C LYS A 103 -1.84 -1.51 34.10
N THR A 104 -1.17 -1.34 35.23
CA THR A 104 0.30 -1.40 35.36
C THR A 104 0.88 -2.64 34.68
N HIS A 105 1.64 -2.45 33.60
CA HIS A 105 2.44 -3.49 32.97
C HIS A 105 3.92 -3.11 32.95
N GLN A 106 4.76 -4.14 32.88
CA GLN A 106 6.21 -4.03 32.93
C GLN A 106 6.70 -2.94 31.97
N PRO A 107 7.66 -2.10 32.40
CA PRO A 107 8.21 -1.08 31.53
C PRO A 107 8.84 -1.76 30.30
N ILE A 108 8.38 -1.36 29.11
CA ILE A 108 9.04 -1.68 27.84
C ILE A 108 10.47 -1.18 27.95
N ASP A 109 11.45 -2.03 27.65
CA ASP A 109 12.85 -1.61 27.59
C ASP A 109 13.03 -0.62 26.43
N PRO A 110 13.31 0.67 26.69
CA PRO A 110 13.40 1.69 25.65
C PRO A 110 14.48 1.39 24.60
N ARG A 111 15.53 0.65 24.97
CA ARG A 111 16.60 0.25 24.03
C ARG A 111 16.12 -0.79 23.05
N THR A 112 15.35 -1.76 23.54
CA THR A 112 14.76 -2.80 22.71
C THR A 112 13.71 -2.20 21.77
N GLU A 113 12.87 -1.28 22.25
CA GLU A 113 11.90 -0.59 21.41
C GLU A 113 12.57 0.25 20.31
N LEU A 114 13.60 1.03 20.66
CA LEU A 114 14.36 1.82 19.69
C LEU A 114 14.95 0.94 18.59
N ARG A 115 15.55 -0.19 18.97
CA ARG A 115 16.12 -1.14 18.00
C ARG A 115 15.07 -1.73 17.07
N THR A 116 13.89 -2.06 17.58
CA THR A 116 12.77 -2.55 16.74
C THR A 116 12.30 -1.47 15.76
N VAL A 117 12.23 -0.21 16.20
CA VAL A 117 11.90 0.92 15.31
C VAL A 117 12.95 1.11 14.22
N GLU A 118 14.25 1.02 14.55
CA GLU A 118 15.33 1.11 13.57
C GLU A 118 15.22 0.02 12.50
N ILE A 119 14.97 -1.23 12.90
CA ILE A 119 14.75 -2.37 11.97
C ILE A 119 13.55 -2.10 11.05
N ILE A 120 12.45 -1.59 11.60
CA ILE A 120 11.26 -1.23 10.80
C ILE A 120 11.60 -0.12 9.79
N LEU A 121 12.29 0.93 10.23
CA LEU A 121 12.64 2.06 9.36
C LEU A 121 13.56 1.62 8.22
N ASP A 122 14.53 0.76 8.50
CA ASP A 122 15.42 0.26 7.46
C ASP A 122 14.69 -0.67 6.48
N GLY A 123 13.84 -1.57 6.98
CA GLY A 123 13.01 -2.41 6.10
C GLY A 123 12.03 -1.60 5.25
N LEU A 124 11.47 -0.50 5.77
CA LEU A 124 10.62 0.41 4.99
C LEU A 124 11.40 1.16 3.91
N LYS A 125 12.65 1.58 4.18
CA LYS A 125 13.51 2.21 3.16
C LYS A 125 13.82 1.25 2.02
N ASP A 126 14.15 0.01 2.36
CA ASP A 126 14.44 -1.02 1.35
C ASP A 126 13.19 -1.29 0.50
N PHE A 127 12.03 -1.40 1.14
CA PHE A 127 10.75 -1.57 0.45
C PHE A 127 10.42 -0.37 -0.46
N ASP A 128 10.59 0.86 0.01
CA ASP A 128 10.39 2.07 -0.82
C ASP A 128 11.31 2.06 -2.05
N ALA A 129 12.58 1.68 -1.88
CA ALA A 129 13.52 1.59 -2.99
C ALA A 129 13.14 0.50 -4.00
N GLU A 130 12.56 -0.62 -3.55
CA GLU A 130 12.04 -1.68 -4.42
C GLU A 130 10.78 -1.25 -5.17
N ILE A 131 9.83 -0.61 -4.49
CA ILE A 131 8.62 -0.08 -5.13
C ILE A 131 8.98 0.93 -6.21
N ILE A 132 9.89 1.87 -5.92
CA ILE A 132 10.29 2.89 -6.90
C ILE A 132 10.80 2.22 -8.18
N LYS A 133 11.59 1.14 -8.09
CA LYS A 133 12.07 0.38 -9.25
C LYS A 133 10.97 -0.32 -10.03
N LEU A 134 9.89 -0.73 -9.36
CA LEU A 134 8.75 -1.40 -10.00
C LEU A 134 7.84 -0.41 -10.75
N ILE A 135 7.77 0.84 -10.30
CA ILE A 135 6.89 1.87 -10.86
C ILE A 135 7.59 2.88 -11.78
N SER A 136 8.93 2.89 -11.81
CA SER A 136 9.74 3.71 -12.74
C SER A 136 10.01 3.02 -14.08
#